data_AF-A0A965WCX6-F1
#
_entry.id   AF-A0A965WCX6-F1
#
_cell.length_a   1.000
_cell.length_b   1.000
_cell.length_c   1.000
_cell.angle_alpha   90.00
_cell.angle_beta   90.00
_cell.angle_gamma   90.00
#
_symmetry.space_group_name_H-M   'P 1'
#
loop_
_entity.id
_entity.type
_entity.pdbx_description
1 polymer ?
#
loop_
_entity_poly.entity_id
_entity_poly.type
_entity_poly.pdbx_seq_one_letter_code
_entity_poly.pdbx_strand_id
1 'polypeptide(L)'
;MHFEIERRDIRHSRWAPTIAAETLAAGEVLLTLERAALTSNNVSYALSGDMLDYWSFFPTEPAWGRLPVMGFGVVTASANSEIAVGGRYFGFFPLADHHVVSARPSAGGFSDVAPWREKHAAAYRNFDLAPPTLHDDALLIFRGLFITSFLLEDFLREHNHFGAEQVVVLSASSKTAIALAHCLRKSSKVNVVGLTSTRNTSFTDSLDEYHQVLSYDQMAALDAQPTVVVDMSGNMPMLAQVYAALGTNIKHCASVGATHWDAPRHGVTLPDPQPQFFFAPSQLSKRGKELGREVLNRSIAEGLDSFLASN
;
A
#
# COMPACT_ATOMS: atom_id res chain seq x y z
N MET A 1 24.28 -1.73 9.93
CA MET A 1 23.56 -3.02 10.07
C MET A 1 22.31 -3.05 9.19
N HIS A 2 21.93 -4.24 8.71
CA HIS A 2 20.71 -4.48 7.93
C HIS A 2 19.86 -5.55 8.62
N PHE A 3 18.53 -5.39 8.61
CA PHE A 3 17.61 -6.45 9.02
C PHE A 3 17.39 -7.42 7.85
N GLU A 4 17.78 -8.68 8.05
CA GLU A 4 17.69 -9.73 7.05
C GLU A 4 16.77 -10.85 7.52
N ILE A 5 15.99 -11.39 6.58
CA ILE A 5 15.04 -12.48 6.80
C ILE A 5 15.47 -13.67 5.94
N GLU A 6 15.42 -14.88 6.48
CA GLU A 6 15.70 -16.08 5.70
C GLU A 6 14.57 -16.29 4.67
N ARG A 7 14.92 -16.38 3.38
CA ARG A 7 13.91 -16.39 2.29
C ARG A 7 12.97 -17.60 2.34
N ARG A 8 13.40 -18.70 2.96
CA ARG A 8 12.63 -19.96 3.08
C ARG A 8 11.86 -20.09 4.38
N ASP A 9 12.20 -19.31 5.41
CA ASP A 9 11.48 -19.26 6.68
C ASP A 9 11.48 -17.83 7.22
N ILE A 10 10.39 -17.11 6.97
CA ILE A 10 10.26 -15.71 7.37
C ILE A 10 10.25 -15.49 8.89
N ARG A 11 10.15 -16.56 9.69
CA ARG A 11 10.24 -16.49 11.16
C ARG A 11 11.69 -16.42 11.63
N HIS A 12 12.65 -16.77 10.78
CA HIS A 12 14.06 -16.66 11.07
C HIS A 12 14.62 -15.35 10.47
N SER A 13 15.19 -14.51 11.34
CA SER A 13 15.73 -13.21 10.97
C SER A 13 17.01 -12.91 11.75
N ARG A 14 17.82 -11.98 11.22
CA ARG A 14 19.06 -11.51 11.84
C ARG A 14 19.27 -10.02 11.60
N TRP A 15 20.04 -9.41 12.50
CA TRP A 15 20.71 -8.14 12.21
C TRP A 15 22.09 -8.44 11.65
N ALA A 16 22.27 -8.24 10.34
CA ALA A 16 23.55 -8.42 9.68
C ALA A 16 24.43 -7.18 9.90
N PRO A 17 25.64 -7.32 10.49
CA PRO A 17 26.57 -6.21 10.61
C PRO A 17 27.07 -5.80 9.23
N THR A 18 26.95 -4.51 8.93
CA THR A 18 27.43 -3.90 7.69
C THR A 18 28.08 -2.56 8.04
N ILE A 19 29.05 -2.14 7.22
CA ILE A 19 29.77 -0.88 7.38
C ILE A 19 29.26 0.07 6.30
N ALA A 20 28.92 1.30 6.69
CA ALA A 20 28.55 2.34 5.73
C ALA A 20 29.75 2.66 4.82
N ALA A 21 29.49 3.04 3.57
CA ALA A 21 30.57 3.40 2.65
C ALA A 21 31.34 4.63 3.16
N GLU A 22 32.66 4.49 3.34
CA GLU A 22 33.54 5.60 3.74
C GLU A 22 33.78 6.60 2.59
N THR A 23 33.72 6.11 1.35
CA THR A 23 33.86 6.88 0.12
C THR A 23 32.70 6.61 -0.82
N LEU A 24 32.09 7.66 -1.34
CA LEU A 24 30.99 7.60 -2.31
C LEU A 24 31.52 7.78 -3.74
N ALA A 25 30.98 7.01 -4.68
CA ALA A 25 31.24 7.23 -6.11
C ALA A 25 30.50 8.48 -6.61
N ALA A 26 30.93 9.02 -7.75
CA ALA A 26 30.30 10.20 -8.34
C ALA A 26 28.80 9.98 -8.57
N GLY A 27 27.97 10.91 -8.07
CA GLY A 27 26.51 10.84 -8.16
C GLY A 27 25.84 10.01 -7.05
N GLU A 28 26.59 9.34 -6.18
CA GLU A 28 26.03 8.61 -5.04
C GLU A 28 25.71 9.51 -3.85
N VAL A 29 24.71 9.10 -3.07
CA VAL A 29 24.35 9.70 -1.79
C VAL A 29 24.19 8.62 -0.73
N LEU A 30 24.64 8.92 0.49
CA LEU A 30 24.44 8.07 1.68
C LEU A 30 23.26 8.62 2.48
N LEU A 31 22.25 7.78 2.69
CA LEU A 31 21.11 8.09 3.55
C LEU A 31 21.19 7.30 4.85
N THR A 32 20.83 7.95 5.96
CA THR A 32 20.50 7.31 7.23
C THR A 32 18.99 7.27 7.38
N LEU A 33 18.44 6.09 7.66
CA LEU A 33 17.01 5.90 7.90
C LEU A 33 16.64 6.54 9.24
N GLU A 34 15.75 7.53 9.21
CA GLU A 34 15.28 8.25 10.39
C GLU A 34 14.08 7.55 11.01
N ARG A 35 13.09 7.17 10.18
CA ARG A 35 11.86 6.47 10.58
C ARG A 35 11.43 5.50 9.50
N ALA A 36 10.81 4.40 9.89
CA ALA A 36 10.27 3.39 8.99
C ALA A 36 8.91 2.86 9.46
N ALA A 37 8.03 2.57 8.50
CA ALA A 37 6.76 1.90 8.77
C ALA A 37 6.94 0.38 8.75
N LEU A 38 6.54 -0.25 9.87
CA LEU A 38 6.30 -1.69 9.92
C LEU A 38 4.79 -1.96 9.92
N THR A 39 4.33 -2.62 8.88
CA THR A 39 2.92 -2.93 8.61
C THR A 39 2.79 -4.35 8.06
N SER A 40 1.55 -4.80 7.84
CA SER A 40 1.28 -6.06 7.15
C SER A 40 1.94 -6.16 5.76
N ASN A 41 2.20 -5.03 5.09
CA ASN A 41 2.87 -5.04 3.78
C ASN A 41 4.29 -5.62 3.88
N ASN A 42 5.00 -5.37 4.99
CA ASN A 42 6.35 -5.91 5.19
C ASN A 42 6.33 -7.44 5.28
N VAL A 43 5.27 -8.02 5.85
CA VAL A 43 5.04 -9.47 5.83
C VAL A 43 4.77 -9.96 4.40
N SER A 44 3.95 -9.22 3.64
CA SER A 44 3.69 -9.55 2.23
C SER A 44 4.94 -9.48 1.36
N TYR A 45 5.83 -8.49 1.58
CA TYR A 45 7.12 -8.39 0.91
C TYR A 45 7.99 -9.61 1.22
N ALA A 46 7.97 -10.08 2.46
CA ALA A 46 8.73 -11.26 2.86
C ALA A 46 8.18 -12.56 2.24
N LEU A 47 6.87 -12.78 2.34
CA LEU A 47 6.23 -14.00 1.82
C LEU A 47 6.23 -14.08 0.30
N SER A 48 6.15 -12.94 -0.39
CA SER A 48 6.09 -12.89 -1.86
C SER A 48 7.41 -12.45 -2.49
N GLY A 49 8.50 -12.42 -1.73
CA GLY A 49 9.72 -11.74 -2.17
C GLY A 49 10.40 -12.37 -3.38
N ASP A 50 10.28 -13.69 -3.56
CA ASP A 50 10.74 -14.37 -4.77
C ASP A 50 9.77 -14.18 -5.94
N MET A 51 8.47 -14.33 -5.68
CA MET A 51 7.42 -14.29 -6.70
C MET A 51 7.23 -12.89 -7.31
N LEU A 52 7.32 -11.86 -6.48
CA LEU A 52 7.14 -10.44 -6.87
C LEU A 52 8.46 -9.66 -6.89
N ASP A 53 9.59 -10.37 -6.79
CA ASP A 53 10.94 -9.82 -6.89
C ASP A 53 11.29 -8.76 -5.83
N TYR A 54 10.64 -8.77 -4.65
CA TYR A 54 10.95 -7.83 -3.57
C TYR A 54 12.37 -8.00 -3.02
N TRP A 55 12.95 -9.21 -3.10
CA TRP A 55 14.32 -9.44 -2.64
C TRP A 55 15.39 -8.83 -3.54
N SER A 56 15.06 -8.50 -4.79
CA SER A 56 15.99 -7.83 -5.71
C SER A 56 16.16 -6.34 -5.46
N PHE A 57 15.28 -5.70 -4.68
CA PHE A 57 15.42 -4.27 -4.37
C PHE A 57 16.72 -3.97 -3.62
N PHE A 58 17.12 -4.85 -2.70
CA PHE A 58 18.28 -4.66 -1.84
C PHE A 58 19.10 -5.95 -1.78
N PRO A 59 20.03 -6.15 -2.73
CA PRO A 59 20.82 -7.38 -2.83
C PRO A 59 21.57 -7.73 -1.54
N THR A 60 21.60 -9.02 -1.22
CA THR A 60 22.40 -9.63 -0.13
C THR A 60 22.76 -11.07 -0.47
N GLU A 61 23.31 -11.82 0.47
CA GLU A 61 23.62 -13.25 0.33
C GLU A 61 22.39 -14.07 -0.11
N PRO A 62 22.54 -15.09 -0.98
CA PRO A 62 21.40 -15.76 -1.63
C PRO A 62 20.32 -16.33 -0.71
N ALA A 63 20.66 -16.78 0.50
CA ALA A 63 19.71 -17.35 1.46
C ALA A 63 18.86 -16.30 2.21
N TRP A 64 19.29 -15.03 2.16
CA TRP A 64 18.73 -13.95 2.95
C TRP A 64 18.06 -12.90 2.04
N GLY A 65 17.11 -12.17 2.58
CA GLY A 65 16.49 -11.00 1.97
C GLY A 65 16.53 -9.82 2.93
N ARG A 66 16.90 -8.63 2.45
CA ARG A 66 16.84 -7.40 3.24
C ARG A 66 15.42 -6.85 3.20
N LEU A 67 14.81 -6.67 4.37
CA LEU A 67 13.41 -6.26 4.45
C LEU A 67 13.21 -4.85 3.87
N PRO A 68 12.36 -4.68 2.84
CA PRO A 68 11.99 -3.36 2.35
C PRO A 68 11.02 -2.65 3.30
N VAL A 69 11.17 -1.33 3.45
CA VAL A 69 10.30 -0.47 4.25
C VAL A 69 10.04 0.86 3.53
N MET A 70 8.84 1.41 3.69
CA MET A 70 8.64 2.84 3.43
C MET A 70 9.22 3.62 4.61
N GLY A 71 9.93 4.71 4.32
CA GLY A 71 10.70 5.42 5.35
C GLY A 71 10.94 6.89 5.03
N PHE A 72 11.34 7.62 6.06
CA PHE A 72 12.03 8.89 5.92
C PHE A 72 13.52 8.67 6.18
N GLY A 73 14.37 9.18 5.29
CA GLY A 73 15.82 9.12 5.43
C GLY A 73 16.46 10.48 5.20
N VAL A 74 17.57 10.72 5.88
CA VAL A 74 18.35 11.97 5.78
C VAL A 74 19.66 11.69 5.06
N VAL A 75 20.01 12.52 4.09
CA VAL A 75 21.31 12.46 3.41
C VAL A 75 22.41 12.86 4.39
N THR A 76 23.30 11.93 4.72
CA THR A 76 24.43 12.15 5.66
C THR A 76 25.76 12.36 4.95
N ALA A 77 25.89 11.92 3.70
CA ALA A 77 26.99 12.26 2.81
C ALA A 77 26.50 12.29 1.36
N SER A 78 27.11 13.13 0.52
CA SER A 78 26.72 13.26 -0.89
C SER A 78 27.96 13.50 -1.77
N ALA A 79 28.05 12.69 -2.83
CA ALA A 79 28.94 12.92 -3.97
C ALA A 79 28.15 13.40 -5.20
N ASN A 80 26.96 13.98 -4.96
CA ASN A 80 26.09 14.59 -5.96
C ASN A 80 25.83 16.06 -5.60
N SER A 81 26.31 16.99 -6.43
CA SER A 81 26.23 18.44 -6.17
C SER A 81 24.81 19.00 -6.12
N GLU A 82 23.83 18.29 -6.69
CA GLU A 82 22.42 18.72 -6.71
C GLU A 82 21.61 18.20 -5.51
N ILE A 83 22.21 17.31 -4.69
CA ILE A 83 21.55 16.70 -3.53
C ILE A 83 22.36 17.04 -2.28
N ALA A 84 21.81 17.92 -1.45
CA ALA A 84 22.49 18.44 -0.27
C ALA A 84 22.47 17.46 0.92
N VAL A 85 23.58 17.43 1.67
CA VAL A 85 23.63 16.83 3.00
C VAL A 85 22.62 17.53 3.93
N GLY A 86 21.92 16.76 4.75
CA GLY A 86 20.81 17.20 5.59
C GLY A 86 19.45 17.19 4.90
N GLY A 87 19.39 16.96 3.58
CA GLY A 87 18.12 16.77 2.87
C GLY A 87 17.39 15.53 3.37
N ARG A 88 16.09 15.68 3.70
CA ARG A 88 15.23 14.59 4.17
C ARG A 88 14.27 14.14 3.08
N TYR A 89 14.16 12.84 2.89
CA TYR A 89 13.42 12.24 1.78
C TYR A 89 12.53 11.10 2.24
N PHE A 90 11.34 11.02 1.66
CA PHE A 90 10.45 9.87 1.78
C PHE A 90 10.66 8.92 0.62
N GLY A 91 10.78 7.62 0.88
CA GLY A 91 11.00 6.63 -0.17
C GLY A 91 10.97 5.20 0.34
N PHE A 92 11.47 4.29 -0.49
CA PHE A 92 11.53 2.85 -0.22
C PHE A 92 12.97 2.45 0.09
N PHE A 93 13.21 2.08 1.35
CA PHE A 93 14.52 1.81 1.94
C PHE A 93 14.65 0.32 2.32
N PRO A 94 15.88 -0.21 2.46
CA PRO A 94 16.08 -1.39 3.30
C PRO A 94 15.89 -0.99 4.77
N LEU A 95 15.40 -1.89 5.62
CA LEU A 95 15.42 -1.69 7.06
C LEU A 95 16.87 -1.80 7.57
N ALA A 96 17.57 -0.66 7.61
CA ALA A 96 18.99 -0.55 7.90
C ALA A 96 19.34 0.84 8.46
N ASP A 97 20.53 0.99 9.04
CA ASP A 97 21.06 2.28 9.52
C ASP A 97 21.71 3.13 8.42
N HIS A 98 22.03 2.54 7.27
CA HIS A 98 22.54 3.24 6.09
C HIS A 98 22.02 2.65 4.78
N HIS A 99 21.87 3.51 3.77
CA HIS A 99 21.56 3.13 2.40
C HIS A 99 22.29 4.04 1.42
N VAL A 100 23.15 3.46 0.57
CA VAL A 100 23.78 4.18 -0.54
C VAL A 100 22.88 4.09 -1.77
N VAL A 101 22.66 5.22 -2.42
CA VAL A 101 21.84 5.34 -3.63
C VAL A 101 22.65 5.97 -4.75
N SER A 102 22.66 5.36 -5.94
CA SER A 102 23.09 6.03 -7.17
C SER A 102 21.99 7.00 -7.60
N ALA A 103 22.14 8.29 -7.28
CA ALA A 103 21.03 9.23 -7.34
C ALA A 103 21.02 10.06 -8.62
N ARG A 104 19.87 10.04 -9.32
CA ARG A 104 19.56 10.98 -10.40
C ARG A 104 18.58 12.05 -9.90
N PRO A 105 19.00 13.33 -9.85
CA PRO A 105 18.14 14.43 -9.40
C PRO A 105 16.88 14.60 -10.23
N SER A 106 15.86 15.19 -9.60
CA SER A 106 14.58 15.56 -10.20
C SER A 106 14.00 16.78 -9.46
N ALA A 107 12.96 17.41 -10.01
CA ALA A 107 12.37 18.61 -9.40
C ALA A 107 11.81 18.38 -7.97
N GLY A 108 11.35 17.17 -7.66
CA GLY A 108 10.74 16.83 -6.36
C GLY A 108 11.63 15.99 -5.44
N GLY A 109 12.88 15.72 -5.81
CA GLY A 109 13.77 14.82 -5.08
C GLY A 109 14.72 14.09 -6.02
N PHE A 110 14.86 12.77 -5.91
CA PHE A 110 15.72 12.00 -6.82
C PHE A 110 15.21 10.57 -7.05
N SER A 111 15.73 9.92 -8.09
CA SER A 111 15.51 8.50 -8.36
C SER A 111 16.79 7.71 -8.15
N ASP A 112 16.66 6.53 -7.57
CA ASP A 112 17.70 5.50 -7.57
C ASP A 112 17.82 4.87 -8.95
N VAL A 113 19.00 5.00 -9.55
CA VAL A 113 19.36 4.48 -10.87
C VAL A 113 20.36 3.33 -10.80
N ALA A 114 20.57 2.73 -9.63
CA ALA A 114 21.39 1.53 -9.52
C ALA A 114 20.84 0.41 -10.45
N PRO A 115 21.69 -0.41 -11.09
CA PRO A 115 21.24 -1.40 -12.07
C PRO A 115 20.18 -2.39 -11.56
N TRP A 116 20.26 -2.80 -10.29
CA TRP A 116 19.27 -3.70 -9.67
C TRP A 116 17.96 -2.98 -9.33
N ARG A 117 17.96 -1.65 -9.18
CA ARG A 117 16.78 -0.82 -8.87
C ARG A 117 16.06 -0.36 -10.12
N GLU A 118 16.79 -0.15 -11.22
CA GLU A 118 16.26 0.44 -12.45
C GLU A 118 15.13 -0.35 -13.09
N LYS A 119 15.19 -1.69 -13.00
CA LYS A 119 14.14 -2.60 -13.52
C LYS A 119 12.81 -2.52 -12.78
N HIS A 120 12.76 -1.92 -11.59
CA HIS A 120 11.55 -1.87 -10.77
C HIS A 120 10.72 -0.60 -11.01
N ALA A 121 9.45 -0.65 -10.63
CA ALA A 121 8.52 0.47 -10.78
C ALA A 121 9.00 1.75 -10.07
N ALA A 122 8.77 2.91 -10.70
CA ALA A 122 9.21 4.22 -10.22
C ALA A 122 8.83 4.51 -8.75
N ALA A 123 7.66 4.05 -8.31
CA ALA A 123 7.19 4.21 -6.93
C ALA A 123 8.13 3.62 -5.86
N TYR A 124 8.94 2.61 -6.21
CA TYR A 124 9.87 1.95 -5.29
C TYR A 124 11.30 2.46 -5.40
N ARG A 125 11.60 3.35 -6.35
CA ARG A 125 12.96 3.88 -6.60
C ARG A 125 13.04 5.41 -6.52
N ASN A 126 11.92 6.10 -6.42
CA ASN A 126 11.88 7.54 -6.20
C ASN A 126 11.97 7.87 -4.70
N PHE A 127 12.70 8.93 -4.40
CA PHE A 127 12.84 9.53 -3.09
C PHE A 127 12.38 10.98 -3.20
N ASP A 128 11.23 11.27 -2.60
CA ASP A 128 10.60 12.59 -2.66
C ASP A 128 11.12 13.43 -1.49
N LEU A 129 11.48 14.69 -1.74
CA LEU A 129 11.86 15.64 -0.70
C LEU A 129 10.69 15.77 0.29
N ALA A 130 10.97 15.55 1.56
CA ALA A 130 9.96 15.48 2.61
C ALA A 130 10.46 16.15 3.90
N PRO A 131 10.36 17.48 3.99
CA PRO A 131 10.61 18.22 5.22
C PRO A 131 9.77 17.65 6.38
N PRO A 132 10.27 17.64 7.63
CA PRO A 132 9.50 17.18 8.77
C PRO A 132 8.17 17.92 8.96
N THR A 133 7.12 17.19 9.28
CA THR A 133 5.79 17.71 9.57
C THR A 133 5.22 17.11 10.85
N LEU A 134 4.15 17.71 11.39
CA LEU A 134 3.41 17.13 12.51
C LEU A 134 2.69 15.81 12.16
N HIS A 135 2.53 15.51 10.86
CA HIS A 135 1.81 14.33 10.36
C HIS A 135 2.73 13.22 9.86
N ASP A 136 4.04 13.29 10.14
CA ASP A 136 5.02 12.34 9.59
C ASP A 136 4.67 10.88 9.89
N ASP A 137 4.25 10.56 11.10
CA ASP A 137 3.89 9.19 11.47
C ASP A 137 2.67 8.69 10.67
N ALA A 138 1.69 9.57 10.44
CA ALA A 138 0.52 9.25 9.63
C ALA A 138 0.88 9.13 8.14
N LEU A 139 1.68 10.05 7.59
CA LEU A 139 2.18 10.00 6.22
C LEU A 139 2.98 8.72 5.96
N LEU A 140 3.83 8.34 6.92
CA LEU A 140 4.66 7.14 6.85
C LEU A 140 3.82 5.86 6.72
N ILE A 141 2.68 5.84 7.39
CA ILE A 141 1.76 4.70 7.42
C ILE A 141 0.79 4.72 6.24
N PHE A 142 0.25 5.88 5.88
CA PHE A 142 -0.89 6.00 4.98
C PHE A 142 -0.54 6.41 3.56
N ARG A 143 0.53 7.16 3.29
CA ARG A 143 0.78 7.75 1.96
C ARG A 143 0.74 6.72 0.84
N GLY A 144 1.42 5.59 0.99
CA GLY A 144 1.41 4.51 -0.01
C GLY A 144 0.09 3.76 -0.10
N LEU A 145 -0.59 3.56 1.03
CA LEU A 145 -1.87 2.83 1.11
C LEU A 145 -3.01 3.65 0.51
N PHE A 146 -3.02 4.95 0.81
CA PHE A 146 -4.00 5.90 0.33
C PHE A 146 -3.99 5.99 -1.20
N ILE A 147 -2.82 5.95 -1.84
CA ILE A 147 -2.73 5.91 -3.32
C ILE A 147 -3.52 4.73 -3.88
N THR A 148 -3.38 3.55 -3.28
CA THR A 148 -4.15 2.36 -3.69
C THR A 148 -5.64 2.58 -3.53
N SER A 149 -6.06 3.11 -2.38
CA SER A 149 -7.47 3.39 -2.08
C SER A 149 -8.08 4.43 -3.02
N PHE A 150 -7.37 5.53 -3.28
CA PHE A 150 -7.79 6.57 -4.21
C PHE A 150 -7.95 6.04 -5.63
N LEU A 151 -6.98 5.26 -6.11
CA LEU A 151 -7.04 4.69 -7.47
C LEU A 151 -8.13 3.63 -7.61
N LEU A 152 -8.43 2.89 -6.54
CA LEU A 152 -9.55 1.96 -6.52
C LEU A 152 -10.89 2.69 -6.55
N GLU A 153 -11.04 3.77 -5.78
CA GLU A 153 -12.21 4.65 -5.91
C GLU A 153 -12.34 5.19 -7.33
N ASP A 154 -11.27 5.73 -7.92
CA ASP A 154 -11.31 6.28 -9.29
C ASP A 154 -11.70 5.21 -10.31
N PHE A 155 -11.20 3.97 -10.17
CA PHE A 155 -11.63 2.84 -10.98
C PHE A 155 -13.13 2.54 -10.83
N LEU A 156 -13.63 2.43 -9.59
CA LEU A 156 -15.05 2.18 -9.35
C LEU A 156 -15.91 3.31 -9.94
N ARG A 157 -15.52 4.56 -9.74
CA ARG A 157 -16.22 5.74 -10.24
C ARG A 157 -16.21 5.81 -11.77
N GLU A 158 -15.08 5.49 -12.41
CA GLU A 158 -14.98 5.42 -13.87
C GLU A 158 -15.99 4.44 -14.46
N HIS A 159 -16.25 3.33 -13.76
CA HIS A 159 -17.21 2.31 -14.16
C HIS A 159 -18.64 2.57 -13.65
N ASN A 160 -18.95 3.79 -13.18
CA ASN A 160 -20.23 4.12 -12.54
C ASN A 160 -20.62 3.11 -11.44
N HIS A 161 -19.64 2.70 -10.64
CA HIS A 161 -19.74 1.68 -9.59
C HIS A 161 -20.36 0.36 -10.07
N PHE A 162 -20.25 0.04 -11.36
CA PHE A 162 -20.88 -1.13 -11.99
C PHE A 162 -22.40 -1.19 -11.78
N GLY A 163 -23.04 -0.03 -11.58
CA GLY A 163 -24.47 0.08 -11.26
C GLY A 163 -24.82 -0.37 -9.84
N ALA A 164 -23.85 -0.42 -8.92
CA ALA A 164 -24.10 -0.73 -7.53
C ALA A 164 -24.65 0.47 -6.75
N GLU A 165 -25.53 0.17 -5.80
CA GLU A 165 -26.06 1.10 -4.80
C GLU A 165 -25.30 0.99 -3.48
N GLN A 166 -24.58 -0.12 -3.29
CA GLN A 166 -23.77 -0.42 -2.11
C GLN A 166 -22.35 -0.86 -2.48
N VAL A 167 -21.37 -0.49 -1.66
CA VAL A 167 -20.02 -1.04 -1.66
C VAL A 167 -19.76 -1.71 -0.30
N VAL A 168 -19.50 -3.01 -0.33
CA VAL A 168 -19.13 -3.79 0.86
C VAL A 168 -17.62 -3.99 0.88
N VAL A 169 -16.94 -3.48 1.91
CA VAL A 169 -15.49 -3.55 2.07
C VAL A 169 -15.13 -4.56 3.15
N LEU A 170 -14.44 -5.64 2.78
CA LEU A 170 -13.95 -6.65 3.73
C LEU A 170 -12.65 -6.21 4.39
N SER A 171 -12.37 -6.73 5.59
CA SER A 171 -11.23 -6.28 6.41
C SER A 171 -11.30 -4.76 6.65
N ALA A 172 -12.51 -4.27 6.99
CA ALA A 172 -12.83 -2.85 7.06
C ALA A 172 -11.99 -2.05 8.07
N SER A 173 -11.42 -2.72 9.08
CA SER A 173 -10.48 -2.08 10.03
C SER A 173 -9.06 -1.90 9.47
N SER A 174 -8.79 -2.35 8.24
CA SER A 174 -7.46 -2.21 7.63
C SER A 174 -7.26 -0.80 7.08
N LYS A 175 -6.03 -0.32 7.12
CA LYS A 175 -5.68 1.05 6.70
C LYS A 175 -6.12 1.38 5.26
N THR A 176 -5.95 0.45 4.33
CA THR A 176 -6.39 0.61 2.93
C THR A 176 -7.91 0.64 2.82
N ALA A 177 -8.62 -0.17 3.62
CA ALA A 177 -10.08 -0.18 3.64
C ALA A 177 -10.64 1.14 4.20
N ILE A 178 -10.07 1.64 5.30
CA ILE A 178 -10.45 2.92 5.93
C ILE A 178 -10.26 4.07 4.93
N ALA A 179 -9.08 4.17 4.31
CA ALA A 179 -8.80 5.18 3.30
C ALA A 179 -9.72 5.06 2.06
N LEU A 180 -10.12 3.83 1.67
CA LEU A 180 -11.07 3.64 0.56
C LEU A 180 -12.47 4.13 0.93
N ALA A 181 -12.92 3.81 2.15
CA ALA A 181 -14.22 4.25 2.64
C ALA A 181 -14.30 5.78 2.68
N HIS A 182 -13.24 6.44 3.15
CA HIS A 182 -13.11 7.90 3.09
C HIS A 182 -13.28 8.44 1.67
N CYS A 183 -12.55 7.89 0.70
CA CYS A 183 -12.65 8.30 -0.70
C CYS A 183 -14.08 8.12 -1.24
N LEU A 184 -14.71 6.96 -1.01
CA LEU A 184 -16.06 6.65 -1.46
C LEU A 184 -17.12 7.58 -0.84
N ARG A 185 -17.02 7.86 0.47
CA ARG A 185 -17.92 8.78 1.19
C ARG A 185 -17.83 10.21 0.66
N LYS A 186 -16.64 10.65 0.24
CA LYS A 186 -16.44 12.00 -0.31
C LYS A 186 -16.85 12.12 -1.77
N SER A 187 -16.60 11.09 -2.59
CA SER A 187 -16.75 11.19 -4.05
C SER A 187 -18.12 10.73 -4.56
N SER A 188 -18.90 10.01 -3.75
CA SER A 188 -20.11 9.32 -4.21
C SER A 188 -21.22 9.31 -3.15
N LYS A 189 -22.40 8.81 -3.56
CA LYS A 189 -23.55 8.60 -2.67
C LYS A 189 -23.85 7.12 -2.42
N VAL A 190 -22.96 6.22 -2.84
CA VAL A 190 -23.16 4.79 -2.62
C VAL A 190 -23.16 4.49 -1.13
N ASN A 191 -23.99 3.56 -0.69
CA ASN A 191 -23.94 3.07 0.68
C ASN A 191 -22.60 2.32 0.89
N VAL A 192 -21.87 2.60 1.96
CA VAL A 192 -20.52 2.04 2.18
C VAL A 192 -20.55 1.25 3.46
N VAL A 193 -20.46 -0.07 3.35
CA VAL A 193 -20.58 -0.99 4.48
C VAL A 193 -19.24 -1.66 4.74
N GLY A 194 -18.77 -1.57 5.98
CA GLY A 194 -17.54 -2.21 6.42
C GLY A 194 -17.83 -3.57 7.07
N LEU A 195 -17.19 -4.64 6.59
CA LEU A 195 -17.17 -5.94 7.26
C LEU A 195 -15.83 -6.17 7.96
N THR A 196 -15.87 -6.47 9.24
CA THR A 196 -14.67 -6.74 10.05
C THR A 196 -14.90 -7.82 11.10
N SER A 197 -13.86 -8.23 11.82
CA SER A 197 -14.01 -9.13 12.96
C SER A 197 -14.72 -8.44 14.12
N THR A 198 -15.51 -9.17 14.91
CA THR A 198 -16.25 -8.64 16.07
C THR A 198 -15.40 -7.80 17.02
N ARG A 199 -14.14 -8.18 17.27
CA ARG A 199 -13.20 -7.41 18.11
C ARG A 199 -12.83 -6.02 17.57
N ASN A 200 -12.98 -5.80 16.26
CA ASN A 200 -12.62 -4.57 15.58
C ASN A 200 -13.84 -3.69 15.25
N THR A 201 -15.07 -4.17 15.45
CA THR A 201 -16.29 -3.45 15.06
C THR A 201 -16.37 -2.08 15.72
N SER A 202 -16.21 -2.00 17.05
CA SER A 202 -16.27 -0.72 17.79
C SER A 202 -15.19 0.27 17.34
N PHE A 203 -13.96 -0.17 17.12
CA PHE A 203 -12.90 0.68 16.59
C PHE A 203 -13.25 1.19 15.19
N THR A 204 -13.68 0.30 14.30
CA THR A 204 -13.95 0.64 12.89
C THR A 204 -15.13 1.61 12.78
N ASP A 205 -16.17 1.41 13.59
CA ASP A 205 -17.35 2.27 13.68
C ASP A 205 -16.98 3.67 14.22
N SER A 206 -16.08 3.74 15.21
CA SER A 206 -15.63 5.02 15.79
C SER A 206 -14.86 5.93 14.82
N LEU A 207 -14.43 5.42 13.67
CA LEU A 207 -13.77 6.20 12.62
C LEU A 207 -14.76 7.01 11.77
N ASP A 208 -16.05 6.68 11.79
CA ASP A 208 -17.13 7.34 11.01
C ASP A 208 -16.92 7.35 9.47
N GLU A 209 -16.00 6.50 8.97
CA GLU A 209 -15.72 6.39 7.53
C GLU A 209 -16.72 5.50 6.78
N TYR A 210 -17.47 4.67 7.49
CA TYR A 210 -18.50 3.78 6.93
C TYR A 210 -19.90 4.28 7.27
N HIS A 211 -20.87 4.07 6.37
CA HIS A 211 -22.28 4.29 6.69
C HIS A 211 -22.80 3.24 7.69
N GLN A 212 -22.21 2.04 7.66
CA GLN A 212 -22.51 0.95 8.58
C GLN A 212 -21.28 0.06 8.74
N VAL A 213 -21.00 -0.39 9.96
CA VAL A 213 -20.02 -1.43 10.24
C VAL A 213 -20.73 -2.66 10.80
N LEU A 214 -20.47 -3.81 10.19
CA LEU A 214 -20.97 -5.11 10.64
C LEU A 214 -19.80 -6.03 10.96
N SER A 215 -19.99 -6.90 11.95
CA SER A 215 -19.07 -8.02 12.11
C SER A 215 -19.32 -9.09 11.05
N TYR A 216 -18.34 -9.96 10.81
CA TYR A 216 -18.52 -11.12 9.93
C TYR A 216 -19.67 -12.05 10.37
N ASP A 217 -20.02 -12.07 11.65
CA ASP A 217 -21.14 -12.87 12.17
C ASP A 217 -22.50 -12.21 11.89
N GLN A 218 -22.51 -10.95 11.44
CA GLN A 218 -23.71 -10.15 11.17
C GLN A 218 -24.00 -9.99 9.68
N MET A 219 -23.38 -10.78 8.79
CA MET A 219 -23.57 -10.68 7.33
C MET A 219 -25.03 -10.82 6.88
N ALA A 220 -25.87 -11.52 7.63
CA ALA A 220 -27.30 -11.64 7.33
C ALA A 220 -28.06 -10.30 7.40
N ALA A 221 -27.44 -9.26 7.99
CA ALA A 221 -27.98 -7.89 8.02
C ALA A 221 -27.58 -7.04 6.81
N LEU A 222 -26.82 -7.58 5.86
CA LEU A 222 -26.52 -6.88 4.60
C LEU A 222 -27.79 -6.72 3.77
N ASP A 223 -28.03 -5.51 3.30
CA ASP A 223 -29.14 -5.22 2.39
C ASP A 223 -28.96 -5.94 1.04
N ALA A 224 -30.02 -6.56 0.56
CA ALA A 224 -30.04 -7.24 -0.73
C ALA A 224 -30.20 -6.23 -1.89
N GLN A 225 -29.15 -5.46 -2.17
CA GLN A 225 -29.12 -4.43 -3.22
C GLN A 225 -27.90 -4.61 -4.15
N PRO A 226 -27.94 -4.07 -5.39
CA PRO A 226 -26.79 -4.10 -6.29
C PRO A 226 -25.50 -3.68 -5.59
N THR A 227 -24.53 -4.60 -5.50
CA THR A 227 -23.36 -4.43 -4.62
C THR A 227 -22.05 -4.63 -5.36
N VAL A 228 -21.10 -3.72 -5.14
CA VAL A 228 -19.67 -3.96 -5.37
C VAL A 228 -19.08 -4.54 -4.08
N VAL A 229 -18.38 -5.66 -4.20
CA VAL A 229 -17.59 -6.22 -3.10
C VAL A 229 -16.12 -5.83 -3.29
N VAL A 230 -15.47 -5.35 -2.23
CA VAL A 230 -14.03 -5.06 -2.20
C VAL A 230 -13.36 -5.95 -1.16
N ASP A 231 -12.59 -6.92 -1.62
CA ASP A 231 -11.85 -7.85 -0.78
C ASP A 231 -10.41 -7.40 -0.54
N MET A 232 -10.17 -6.82 0.64
CA MET A 232 -8.82 -6.55 1.15
C MET A 232 -8.22 -7.77 1.87
N SER A 233 -9.07 -8.73 2.22
CA SER A 233 -8.80 -9.80 3.17
C SER A 233 -8.01 -10.95 2.54
N GLY A 234 -8.33 -11.30 1.29
CA GLY A 234 -7.80 -12.48 0.60
C GLY A 234 -8.27 -13.81 1.20
N ASN A 235 -9.29 -13.80 2.06
CA ASN A 235 -9.83 -14.97 2.73
C ASN A 235 -10.99 -15.54 1.91
N MET A 236 -10.71 -16.53 1.07
CA MET A 236 -11.71 -17.10 0.15
C MET A 236 -12.94 -17.72 0.84
N PRO A 237 -12.81 -18.47 1.96
CA PRO A 237 -13.97 -18.91 2.73
C PRO A 237 -14.86 -17.77 3.24
N MET A 238 -14.25 -16.66 3.68
CA MET A 238 -15.00 -15.47 4.12
C MET A 238 -15.72 -14.82 2.94
N LEU A 239 -15.02 -14.68 1.80
CA LEU A 239 -15.61 -14.13 0.58
C LEU A 239 -16.79 -14.98 0.10
N ALA A 240 -16.71 -16.32 0.18
CA ALA A 240 -17.84 -17.19 -0.16
C ALA A 240 -19.09 -16.96 0.71
N GLN A 241 -18.91 -16.64 2.00
CA GLN A 241 -20.04 -16.28 2.87
C GLN A 241 -20.69 -14.97 2.43
N VAL A 242 -19.89 -13.98 2.03
CA VAL A 242 -20.40 -12.72 1.46
C VAL A 242 -21.16 -12.98 0.15
N TYR A 243 -20.62 -13.83 -0.72
CA TYR A 243 -21.31 -14.26 -1.95
C TYR A 243 -22.63 -14.98 -1.68
N ALA A 244 -22.68 -15.83 -0.64
CA ALA A 244 -23.91 -16.49 -0.24
C ALA A 244 -24.95 -15.50 0.31
N ALA A 245 -24.52 -14.48 1.06
CA ALA A 245 -25.40 -13.46 1.63
C ALA A 245 -25.99 -12.51 0.57
N LEU A 246 -25.16 -12.04 -0.37
CA LEU A 246 -25.57 -11.08 -1.39
C LEU A 246 -26.16 -11.73 -2.66
N GLY A 247 -25.77 -12.97 -2.96
CA GLY A 247 -26.27 -13.73 -4.09
C GLY A 247 -26.07 -13.02 -5.43
N THR A 248 -27.13 -12.97 -6.24
CA THR A 248 -27.12 -12.36 -7.60
C THR A 248 -27.02 -10.82 -7.58
N ASN A 249 -27.02 -10.20 -6.40
CA ASN A 249 -26.88 -8.75 -6.28
C ASN A 249 -25.44 -8.27 -6.49
N ILE A 250 -24.44 -9.15 -6.44
CA ILE A 250 -23.04 -8.79 -6.68
C ILE A 250 -22.86 -8.38 -8.15
N LYS A 251 -22.45 -7.13 -8.37
CA LYS A 251 -22.19 -6.56 -9.70
C LYS A 251 -20.72 -6.64 -10.09
N HIS A 252 -19.84 -6.55 -9.10
CA HIS A 252 -18.40 -6.66 -9.27
C HIS A 252 -17.75 -7.07 -7.95
N CYS A 253 -16.65 -7.81 -8.02
CA CYS A 253 -15.82 -8.12 -6.86
C CYS A 253 -14.37 -7.74 -7.16
N ALA A 254 -13.88 -6.69 -6.52
CA ALA A 254 -12.49 -6.25 -6.63
C ALA A 254 -11.65 -6.92 -5.54
N SER A 255 -10.64 -7.69 -5.92
CA SER A 255 -9.64 -8.26 -5.01
C SER A 255 -8.41 -7.36 -5.00
N VAL A 256 -8.05 -6.82 -3.83
CA VAL A 256 -6.99 -5.80 -3.71
C VAL A 256 -5.76 -6.35 -3.01
N GLY A 257 -5.97 -7.16 -1.96
CA GLY A 257 -4.89 -7.60 -1.08
C GLY A 257 -5.17 -8.91 -0.39
N ALA A 258 -4.22 -9.33 0.44
CA ALA A 258 -4.31 -10.52 1.26
C ALA A 258 -3.89 -10.19 2.71
N THR A 259 -4.67 -9.33 3.38
CA THR A 259 -4.37 -8.94 4.76
C THR A 259 -4.37 -10.12 5.73
N HIS A 260 -5.09 -11.22 5.40
CA HIS A 260 -4.94 -12.51 6.07
C HIS A 260 -3.91 -13.37 5.35
N TRP A 261 -2.65 -13.23 5.75
CA TRP A 261 -1.54 -13.92 5.10
C TRP A 261 -1.54 -15.45 5.31
N ASP A 262 -2.22 -15.94 6.34
CA ASP A 262 -2.35 -17.35 6.72
C ASP A 262 -3.66 -18.01 6.25
N ALA A 263 -4.56 -17.25 5.59
CA ALA A 263 -5.86 -17.78 5.18
C ALA A 263 -5.80 -18.65 3.92
N PRO A 264 -6.67 -19.68 3.79
CA PRO A 264 -6.77 -20.49 2.58
C PRO A 264 -7.19 -19.66 1.37
N ARG A 265 -6.46 -19.79 0.26
CA ARG A 265 -6.74 -19.09 -1.01
C ARG A 265 -7.31 -19.99 -2.11
N HIS A 266 -7.42 -21.29 -1.88
CA HIS A 266 -7.78 -22.29 -2.89
C HIS A 266 -8.88 -23.22 -2.36
N GLY A 267 -9.56 -23.93 -3.25
CA GLY A 267 -10.57 -24.94 -2.89
C GLY A 267 -11.97 -24.38 -2.63
N VAL A 268 -12.22 -23.11 -2.99
CA VAL A 268 -13.53 -22.47 -2.89
C VAL A 268 -13.93 -21.98 -4.28
N THR A 269 -15.06 -22.47 -4.78
CA THR A 269 -15.66 -22.01 -6.03
C THR A 269 -16.68 -20.92 -5.72
N LEU A 270 -16.50 -19.74 -6.30
CA LEU A 270 -17.45 -18.63 -6.18
C LEU A 270 -18.34 -18.60 -7.43
N PRO A 271 -19.63 -18.23 -7.32
CA PRO A 271 -20.45 -17.97 -8.49
C PRO A 271 -20.00 -16.67 -9.18
N ASP A 272 -20.51 -16.43 -10.38
CA ASP A 272 -20.23 -15.19 -11.09
C ASP A 272 -20.90 -13.97 -10.42
N PRO A 273 -20.27 -12.77 -10.49
CA PRO A 273 -18.99 -12.51 -11.12
C PRO A 273 -17.80 -13.01 -10.30
N GLN A 274 -16.79 -13.60 -10.97
CA GLN A 274 -15.54 -13.98 -10.30
C GLN A 274 -14.79 -12.74 -9.75
N PRO A 275 -14.08 -12.86 -8.61
CA PRO A 275 -13.21 -11.80 -8.13
C PRO A 275 -12.14 -11.41 -9.16
N GLN A 276 -11.98 -10.11 -9.39
CA GLN A 276 -10.99 -9.57 -10.31
C GLN A 276 -9.91 -8.83 -9.53
N PHE A 277 -8.64 -9.16 -9.78
CA PHE A 277 -7.53 -8.51 -9.11
C PHE A 277 -7.40 -7.06 -9.57
N PHE A 278 -7.45 -6.12 -8.61
CA PHE A 278 -7.21 -4.71 -8.85
C PHE A 278 -5.73 -4.38 -8.66
N PHE A 279 -5.07 -3.99 -9.75
CA PHE A 279 -3.67 -3.59 -9.73
C PHE A 279 -3.53 -2.07 -9.85
N ALA A 280 -3.37 -1.38 -8.72
CA ALA A 280 -3.27 0.08 -8.65
C ALA A 280 -2.26 0.72 -9.63
N PRO A 281 -1.07 0.16 -9.89
CA PRO A 281 -0.13 0.73 -10.86
C PRO A 281 -0.69 0.81 -12.30
N SER A 282 -1.55 -0.13 -12.70
CA SER A 282 -2.21 -0.08 -14.01
C SER A 282 -3.17 1.12 -14.10
N GLN A 283 -3.99 1.33 -13.07
CA GLN A 283 -4.90 2.48 -13.02
C GLN A 283 -4.12 3.80 -12.96
N LEU A 284 -3.07 3.90 -12.14
CA LEU A 284 -2.20 5.08 -12.08
C LEU A 284 -1.61 5.44 -13.46
N SER A 285 -1.11 4.43 -14.18
CA SER A 285 -0.53 4.61 -15.52
C SER A 285 -1.58 5.05 -16.54
N LYS A 286 -2.75 4.41 -16.55
CA LYS A 286 -3.88 4.77 -17.42
C LYS A 286 -4.35 6.20 -17.18
N ARG A 287 -4.70 6.52 -15.94
CA ARG A 287 -5.25 7.82 -15.56
C ARG A 287 -4.23 8.94 -15.66
N GLY A 288 -2.95 8.63 -15.44
CA GLY A 288 -1.86 9.57 -15.70
C GLY A 288 -1.73 9.97 -17.18
N LYS A 289 -2.09 9.09 -18.12
CA LYS A 289 -2.15 9.40 -19.56
C LYS A 289 -3.41 10.19 -19.94
N GLU A 290 -4.55 9.86 -19.33
CA GLU A 290 -5.85 10.45 -19.66
C GLU A 290 -6.04 11.85 -19.05
N LEU A 291 -5.67 12.03 -17.78
CA LEU A 291 -5.87 13.28 -17.03
C LEU A 291 -4.63 14.16 -16.99
N GLY A 292 -3.46 13.59 -17.30
CA GLY A 292 -2.16 14.20 -17.05
C GLY A 292 -1.63 13.88 -15.65
N ARG A 293 -0.33 13.54 -15.58
CA ARG A 293 0.34 13.07 -14.35
C ARG A 293 0.31 14.10 -13.22
N GLU A 294 0.49 15.38 -13.56
CA GLU A 294 0.50 16.46 -12.56
C GLU A 294 -0.86 16.66 -11.91
N VAL A 295 -1.94 16.58 -12.71
CA VAL A 295 -3.32 16.70 -12.21
C VAL A 295 -3.64 15.52 -11.30
N LEU A 296 -3.36 14.29 -11.75
CA LEU A 296 -3.62 13.09 -10.97
C LEU A 296 -2.84 13.08 -9.64
N ASN A 297 -1.55 13.40 -9.67
CA ASN A 297 -0.72 13.47 -8.46
C ASN A 297 -1.23 14.52 -7.48
N ARG A 298 -1.72 15.66 -7.98
CA ARG A 298 -2.31 16.71 -7.16
C ARG A 298 -3.61 16.25 -6.50
N SER A 299 -4.52 15.61 -7.24
CA SER A 299 -5.75 15.08 -6.68
C SER A 299 -5.51 13.99 -5.63
N ILE A 300 -4.50 13.14 -5.83
CA ILE A 300 -4.07 12.15 -4.83
C ILE A 300 -3.55 12.84 -3.57
N ALA A 301 -2.72 13.88 -3.71
CA ALA A 301 -2.17 14.62 -2.58
C ALA A 301 -3.27 15.36 -1.80
N GLU A 302 -4.16 16.08 -2.49
CA GLU A 302 -5.32 16.76 -1.89
C GLU A 302 -6.24 15.78 -1.16
N GLY A 303 -6.46 14.60 -1.74
CA GLY A 303 -7.21 13.51 -1.11
C GLY A 303 -6.54 13.00 0.16
N LEU A 304 -5.21 12.83 0.15
CA LEU A 304 -4.46 12.37 1.31
C LEU A 304 -4.50 13.42 2.43
N ASP A 305 -4.28 14.69 2.12
CA ASP A 305 -4.35 15.78 3.10
C ASP A 305 -5.73 15.85 3.74
N SER A 306 -6.79 15.70 2.93
CA SER A 306 -8.17 15.59 3.39
C SER A 306 -8.37 14.42 4.35
N PHE A 307 -7.83 13.24 4.02
CA PHE A 307 -7.96 12.04 4.84
C PHE A 307 -7.24 12.18 6.19
N LEU A 308 -6.02 12.73 6.18
CA LEU A 308 -5.24 12.98 7.37
C LEU A 308 -5.80 14.09 8.27
N ALA A 309 -6.61 15.00 7.72
CA ALA A 309 -7.30 16.02 8.50
C ALA A 309 -8.57 15.48 9.19
N SER A 310 -9.12 14.35 8.74
CA SER A 310 -10.35 13.74 9.27
C SER A 310 -10.12 12.62 10.28
N ASN A 311 -8.88 12.14 10.44
CA ASN A 311 -8.51 11.02 11.31
C ASN A 311 -7.26 11.35 12.14
#